data_AF-A0A2P4TE39-F1
#
_entry.id   AF-A0A2P4TE39-F1
#
_cell.length_a   1.000
_cell.length_b   1.000
_cell.length_c   1.000
_cell.angle_alpha   90.00
_cell.angle_beta   90.00
_cell.angle_gamma   90.00
#
_symmetry.space_group_name_H-M   'P 1'
#
loop_
_entity.id
_entity.type
_entity.pdbx_description
1 polymer ?
#
loop_
_entity_poly.entity_id
_entity_poly.type
_entity_poly.pdbx_seq_one_letter_code
_entity_poly.pdbx_strand_id
1 'polypeptide(L)' 'MVKLLNSGRSVHIDGGWLQVLTESGFGTITTEIREAPEFYYAEDYHQQYLSKNPNGYCGLGGTGISCPIGIEK' A
#
# COMPACT_ATOMS: atom_id res chain seq x y z
N MET A 1 -12.23 -2.75 14.52
CA MET A 1 -11.83 -2.34 15.89
C MET A 1 -10.79 -3.34 16.40
N VAL A 2 -9.51 -3.03 16.19
CA VAL A 2 -8.39 -3.61 16.93
C VAL A 2 -7.60 -2.38 17.38
N LYS A 3 -7.57 -2.15 18.69
CA LYS A 3 -6.90 -1.02 19.30
C LYS A 3 -5.70 -1.57 20.07
N LEU A 4 -4.59 -0.83 19.97
CA LEU A 4 -3.37 -0.86 20.78
C LEU A 4 -2.24 -1.78 20.30
N LEU A 5 -1.22 -1.14 19.69
CA LEU A 5 0.17 -1.44 19.99
C LEU A 5 0.88 -0.15 20.45
N ASN A 6 1.54 -0.30 21.58
CA ASN A 6 2.24 0.71 22.37
C ASN A 6 3.51 1.21 21.67
N SER A 7 3.45 2.33 20.95
CA SER A 7 4.60 3.24 20.79
C SER A 7 4.21 4.51 20.00
N GLY A 8 3.42 5.40 20.59
CA GLY A 8 3.41 6.86 20.34
C GLY A 8 3.41 7.45 18.92
N ARG A 9 3.24 6.68 17.85
CA ARG A 9 3.14 7.16 16.47
C ARG A 9 2.18 6.23 15.73
N SER A 10 0.90 6.57 15.78
CA SER A 10 -0.13 5.93 14.99
C SER A 10 0.23 6.02 13.51
N VAL A 11 0.38 4.88 12.84
CA VAL A 11 0.43 4.80 11.39
C VAL A 11 -0.98 5.10 10.89
N HIS A 12 -1.25 6.37 10.62
CA HIS A 12 -2.52 6.80 10.04
C HIS A 12 -2.50 6.48 8.54
N ILE A 13 -3.03 5.32 8.15
CA ILE A 13 -3.51 5.10 6.75
C ILE A 13 -4.70 6.03 6.45
N ASP A 14 -5.27 6.63 7.49
CA ASP A 14 -6.43 7.52 7.51
C ASP A 14 -6.19 8.90 6.88
N GLY A 15 -5.10 9.10 6.13
CA GLY A 15 -4.77 10.33 5.39
C GLY A 15 -5.67 10.59 4.18
N GLY A 16 -6.98 10.35 4.30
CA GLY A 16 -8.01 10.54 3.27
C GLY A 16 -8.28 9.32 2.38
N TRP A 17 -7.38 8.34 2.31
CA TRP A 17 -7.52 7.21 1.39
C TRP A 17 -8.74 6.33 1.64
N LEU A 18 -9.05 6.01 2.91
CA LEU A 18 -10.19 5.15 3.23
C LEU A 18 -11.49 5.76 2.73
N GLN A 19 -11.66 7.07 2.94
CA GLN A 19 -12.82 7.81 2.49
C GLN A 19 -12.93 7.77 0.96
N VAL A 20 -11.88 8.19 0.25
CA VAL A 20 -11.93 8.33 -1.21
C VAL A 20 -12.12 6.98 -1.92
N LEU A 21 -11.50 5.91 -1.41
CA LEU A 21 -11.70 4.55 -1.95
C LEU A 21 -13.13 4.04 -1.72
N THR A 22 -13.69 4.32 -0.54
CA THR A 22 -15.08 3.95 -0.23
C THR A 22 -16.05 4.73 -1.13
N GLU A 23 -15.87 6.05 -1.26
CA GLU A 23 -16.69 6.90 -2.14
C GLU A 23 -16.58 6.50 -3.62
N SER A 24 -15.43 5.97 -4.04
CA SER A 24 -15.19 5.49 -5.40
C SER A 24 -15.64 4.04 -5.64
N GLY A 25 -16.30 3.40 -4.66
CA GLY A 25 -16.88 2.06 -4.80
C GLY A 25 -15.93 0.88 -4.56
N PHE A 26 -14.70 1.12 -4.09
CA PHE A 26 -13.74 0.04 -3.77
C PHE A 26 -13.98 -0.60 -2.39
N GLY A 27 -14.74 0.07 -1.52
CA GLY A 27 -15.01 -0.41 -0.16
C GLY A 27 -13.85 -0.15 0.82
N THR A 28 -13.79 -0.94 1.88
CA THR A 28 -12.81 -0.76 2.96
C THR A 28 -11.40 -1.13 2.50
N ILE A 29 -10.41 -0.32 2.90
CA ILE A 29 -8.99 -0.63 2.67
C ILE A 29 -8.61 -1.96 3.32
N THR A 30 -7.91 -2.81 2.56
CA THR A 30 -7.45 -4.14 2.98
C THR A 30 -5.98 -4.20 3.39
N THR A 31 -5.27 -3.07 3.36
CA THR A 31 -3.86 -2.97 3.75
C THR A 31 -3.65 -3.43 5.19
N GLU A 32 -2.73 -4.35 5.40
CA GLU A 32 -2.32 -4.84 6.72
C GLU A 32 -1.17 -4.00 7.27
N ILE A 33 -1.30 -3.53 8.52
CA ILE A 33 -0.23 -2.88 9.27
C ILE A 33 0.19 -3.83 10.39
N ARG A 34 1.46 -4.20 10.40
CA ARG A 34 2.05 -5.02 11.46
C ARG A 34 3.52 -4.66 11.66
N GLU A 35 4.08 -5.10 12.79
CA GLU A 35 5.52 -5.07 13.01
C GLU A 35 6.25 -5.86 11.92
N ALA A 36 7.43 -5.36 11.53
CA ALA A 36 8.22 -5.99 10.49
C ALA A 36 8.67 -7.40 10.96
N PRO A 37 8.27 -8.48 10.26
CA PRO A 37 8.76 -9.81 10.57
C PRO A 37 10.22 -9.97 10.12
N GLU A 38 10.78 -11.14 10.37
CA GLU A 38 12.00 -11.56 9.66
C GLU A 38 11.79 -11.47 8.13
N PHE A 39 12.78 -10.90 7.45
CA PHE A 39 12.76 -10.68 6.01
C PHE A 39 13.63 -11.75 5.32
N TYR A 40 13.03 -12.48 4.39
CA TYR A 40 13.75 -13.45 3.55
C TYR A 40 13.86 -12.91 2.13
N TYR A 41 15.06 -12.94 1.56
CA TYR A 41 15.27 -12.58 0.16
C TYR A 41 14.59 -13.61 -0.74
N ALA A 42 13.87 -13.11 -1.76
CA ALA A 42 13.48 -13.93 -2.90
C ALA A 42 14.71 -14.32 -3.73
N GLU A 43 14.58 -15.37 -4.54
CA GLU A 43 15.63 -15.91 -5.41
C GLU A 43 16.23 -14.82 -6.33
N ASP A 44 17.49 -14.99 -6.76
CA ASP A 44 18.23 -13.98 -7.54
C ASP A 44 17.49 -13.56 -8.84
N TYR A 45 16.73 -14.48 -9.45
CA TYR A 45 15.97 -14.17 -10.65
C TYR A 45 14.88 -13.10 -10.41
N HIS A 46 14.33 -13.00 -9.20
CA HIS A 46 13.36 -11.98 -8.83
C HIS A 46 14.02 -10.60 -8.62
N GLN A 47 15.29 -10.58 -8.25
CA GLN A 47 16.01 -9.36 -7.96
C GLN A 47 16.19 -8.54 -9.25
N GLN A 48 15.67 -7.30 -9.23
CA GLN A 48 15.67 -6.38 -10.36
C GLN A 48 15.06 -6.99 -11.64
N TYR A 49 14.05 -7.87 -11.50
CA TYR A 49 13.47 -8.64 -12.59
C TYR A 49 13.10 -7.80 -13.82
N LEU A 50 12.42 -6.66 -13.66
CA LEU A 50 12.00 -5.80 -14.77
C LEU A 50 13.16 -5.04 -15.43
N SER A 51 14.27 -4.82 -14.72
CA SER A 51 15.50 -4.30 -15.32
C SER A 51 16.19 -5.37 -16.16
N LYS A 52 16.16 -6.64 -15.73
CA LYS A 52 16.71 -7.78 -16.46
C LYS A 52 15.81 -8.19 -17.64
N ASN A 53 14.50 -7.94 -17.54
CA ASN A 53 13.47 -8.28 -18.52
C ASN A 53 12.64 -7.03 -18.86
N PRO A 54 13.07 -6.17 -19.79
CA PRO A 54 12.40 -4.90 -20.08
C PRO A 54 10.95 -5.03 -20.56
N ASN A 55 10.62 -6.16 -21.21
CA ASN A 55 9.26 -6.50 -21.64
C ASN A 55 8.56 -7.46 -20.65
N GLY A 56 9.12 -7.61 -19.44
CA GLY A 56 8.57 -8.44 -18.38
C GLY A 56 7.25 -7.89 -17.86
N TYR A 57 6.37 -8.79 -17.44
CA TYR A 57 5.06 -8.40 -16.93
C TYR A 57 5.15 -7.94 -15.47
N CYS A 58 4.63 -6.75 -15.18
CA CYS A 58 4.56 -6.20 -13.82
C CYS A 58 3.16 -6.36 -13.19
N GLY A 59 2.09 -6.23 -14.00
CA GLY A 59 0.70 -6.40 -13.55
C GLY A 59 0.16 -5.30 -12.64
N LEU A 60 0.82 -4.15 -12.56
CA LEU A 60 0.32 -3.00 -11.80
C LEU A 60 -0.84 -2.30 -12.56
N GLY A 61 -2.00 -2.21 -11.94
CA GLY A 61 -3.16 -1.44 -12.44
C GLY A 61 -3.50 -0.20 -11.60
N GLY A 62 -3.17 -0.19 -10.30
CA GLY A 62 -3.53 0.89 -9.39
C GLY A 62 -5.05 1.04 -9.19
N THR A 63 -5.46 2.10 -8.48
CA THR A 63 -6.88 2.43 -8.23
C THR A 63 -7.43 3.47 -9.20
N GLY A 64 -6.55 4.17 -9.93
CA GLY A 64 -6.92 5.29 -10.81
C GLY A 64 -7.30 6.58 -10.08
N ILE A 65 -7.20 6.62 -8.76
CA ILE A 65 -7.57 7.77 -7.92
C ILE A 65 -6.32 8.57 -7.54
N SER A 66 -6.37 9.89 -7.71
CA SER A 66 -5.32 10.80 -7.25
C SER A 66 -5.12 10.74 -5.73
N CYS A 67 -3.89 10.95 -5.29
CA CYS A 67 -3.55 11.01 -3.86
C CYS A 67 -4.36 12.11 -3.15
N PRO A 68 -5.15 11.79 -2.11
CA PRO A 68 -6.02 12.75 -1.43
C PRO A 68 -5.26 13.76 -0.57
N ILE A 69 -3.94 13.61 -0.42
CA ILE A 69 -3.10 14.55 0.32
C ILE A 69 -2.85 15.79 -0.55
N GLY A 70 -3.18 16.97 -0.03
CA GLY A 70 -2.96 18.26 -0.71
C GLY A 70 -4.04 18.65 -1.73
N ILE A 71 -5.13 17.89 -1.81
CA ILE A 71 -6.34 18.29 -2.53
C ILE A 71 -7.20 19.09 -1.55
N GLU A 72 -6.87 20.38 -1.36
CA GLU A 72 -7.67 21.29 -0.54
C GLU A 72 -9.08 21.45 -1.16
N LYS A 73 -10.10 21.44 -0.30
CA LYS A 73 -11.41 22.03 -0.60
C LYS A 73 -11.59 23.27 0.26
#